data_AF-A0A1M7YK04-F1
#
_entry.id   AF-A0A1M7YK04-F1
#
_cell.length_a   1.000
_cell.length_b   1.000
_cell.length_c   1.000
_cell.angle_alpha   90.00
_cell.angle_beta   90.00
_cell.angle_gamma   90.00
#
_symmetry.space_group_name_H-M   'P 1'
#
loop_
_entity.id
_entity.type
_entity.pdbx_description
1 polymer ?
#
loop_
_entity_poly.entity_id
_entity_poly.type
_entity_poly.pdbx_seq_one_letter_code
_entity_poly.pdbx_strand_id
1 'polypeptide(L)'
;MLMCYHQHDIIIMRSLFKNRFKGEIGMKKSIINFAFLLLFIVSVAVPSVAVQVKQLGWHDLVKKVEFEDPFDALTEDQLYDLGLVARVRQLQDAGRQVGEKTLDEIQGATLRLDKDGVDINELLARRTEIMKLRQQRANAVVEDLNGQTVRMPGYALPLEFDGMKVKEFLLVPWVGACIHTPPPPPNQIVYVEAMESFRSNSRFEPVWIEGVMRVGNTSKVLSLVDGSSDIQIGYSMKSVKIEKYRKAP
;
A
#
# COMPACT_ATOMS: atom_id res chain seq x y z
N MET A 1 50.25 36.41 -97.28
CA MET A 1 50.76 35.30 -96.43
C MET A 1 49.99 35.38 -95.12
N LEU A 2 48.79 34.81 -95.08
CA LEU A 2 48.43 33.45 -94.70
C LEU A 2 48.06 33.34 -93.21
N MET A 3 46.74 33.23 -92.99
CA MET A 3 46.03 32.37 -92.04
C MET A 3 46.14 32.56 -90.51
N CYS A 4 44.97 32.24 -89.91
CA CYS A 4 44.70 31.78 -88.55
C CYS A 4 44.58 32.83 -87.44
N TYR A 5 43.35 33.07 -86.96
CA TYR A 5 42.88 32.42 -85.73
C TYR A 5 41.38 32.64 -85.52
N HIS A 6 40.60 31.62 -85.87
CA HIS A 6 39.25 31.37 -85.41
C HIS A 6 39.37 30.70 -84.01
N GLN A 7 38.39 30.87 -83.12
CA GLN A 7 38.23 30.19 -81.81
C GLN A 7 38.98 30.78 -80.59
N HIS A 8 38.57 31.96 -80.12
CA HIS A 8 38.79 32.35 -78.71
C HIS A 8 37.53 32.65 -77.89
N ASP A 9 36.34 32.80 -78.48
CA ASP A 9 35.15 33.25 -77.72
C ASP A 9 34.17 32.15 -77.25
N ILE A 10 34.42 30.87 -77.54
CA ILE A 10 33.47 29.78 -77.18
C ILE A 10 33.86 29.04 -75.88
N ILE A 11 35.10 29.18 -75.41
CA ILE A 11 35.60 28.40 -74.26
C ILE A 11 35.25 29.05 -72.90
N ILE A 12 35.11 30.38 -72.82
CA ILE A 12 34.83 31.05 -71.55
C ILE A 12 33.35 30.95 -71.14
N MET A 13 32.40 30.93 -72.09
CA MET A 13 30.96 30.78 -71.78
C MET A 13 30.56 29.35 -71.35
N ARG A 14 31.31 28.32 -71.76
CA ARG A 14 31.05 26.93 -71.34
C ARG A 14 31.51 26.61 -69.90
N SER A 15 32.48 27.36 -69.38
CA SER A 15 32.99 27.20 -68.01
C SER A 15 32.06 27.82 -66.95
N LEU A 16 31.47 28.99 -67.25
CA LEU A 16 30.59 29.71 -66.32
C LEU A 16 29.19 29.10 -66.20
N PHE A 17 28.67 28.44 -67.24
CA PHE A 17 27.37 27.77 -67.18
C PHE A 17 27.39 26.44 -66.40
N LYS A 18 28.52 25.72 -66.42
CA LYS A 18 28.66 24.40 -65.77
C LYS A 18 28.85 24.48 -64.25
N ASN A 19 29.39 25.60 -63.75
CA ASN A 19 29.54 25.85 -62.32
C ASN A 19 28.28 26.43 -61.67
N ARG A 20 27.42 27.14 -62.41
CA ARG A 20 26.18 27.70 -61.85
C ARG A 20 25.11 26.64 -61.58
N PHE A 21 24.99 25.63 -62.43
CA PHE A 21 24.05 24.50 -62.23
C PHE A 21 24.48 23.51 -61.14
N LYS A 22 25.80 23.34 -60.90
CA LYS A 22 26.30 22.43 -59.84
C LYS A 22 25.97 22.92 -58.43
N GLY A 23 25.95 24.25 -58.21
CA GLY A 23 25.63 24.86 -56.92
C GLY A 23 24.15 24.70 -56.51
N GLU A 24 23.21 24.94 -57.42
CA GLU A 24 21.76 24.82 -57.13
C GLU A 24 21.32 23.37 -56.90
N ILE A 25 21.88 22.40 -57.65
CA ILE A 25 21.54 20.98 -57.50
C ILE A 25 22.12 20.40 -56.20
N GLY A 26 23.30 20.87 -55.77
CA GLY A 26 23.92 20.50 -54.49
C GLY A 26 23.15 21.04 -53.28
N MET A 27 22.67 22.28 -53.36
CA MET A 27 21.92 22.92 -52.27
C MET A 27 20.54 22.27 -52.07
N LYS A 28 19.82 21.88 -53.14
CA LYS A 28 18.55 21.15 -53.01
C LYS A 28 18.71 19.73 -52.45
N LYS A 29 19.78 19.00 -52.82
CA LYS A 29 20.08 17.67 -52.23
C LYS A 29 20.48 17.77 -50.76
N SER A 30 21.19 18.84 -50.37
CA SER A 30 21.55 19.08 -48.98
C SER A 30 20.32 19.45 -48.13
N ILE A 31 19.40 20.26 -48.64
CA ILE A 31 18.14 20.61 -47.96
C ILE A 31 17.20 19.40 -47.83
N ILE A 32 17.12 18.53 -48.85
CA ILE A 32 16.30 17.30 -48.79
C ILE A 32 16.91 16.31 -47.78
N ASN A 33 18.24 16.13 -47.76
CA ASN A 33 18.89 15.28 -46.76
C ASN A 33 18.81 15.86 -45.34
N PHE A 34 18.87 17.19 -45.17
CA PHE A 34 18.65 17.81 -43.87
C PHE A 34 17.19 17.74 -43.42
N ALA A 35 16.23 17.84 -44.35
CA ALA A 35 14.81 17.69 -44.07
C ALA A 35 14.48 16.24 -43.65
N PHE A 36 15.06 15.22 -44.30
CA PHE A 36 14.91 13.83 -43.88
C PHE A 36 15.64 13.54 -42.55
N LEU A 37 16.79 14.16 -42.29
CA LEU A 37 17.51 13.99 -41.02
C LEU A 37 16.80 14.69 -39.85
N LEU A 38 16.19 15.86 -40.08
CA LEU A 38 15.35 16.56 -39.09
C LEU A 38 14.00 15.84 -38.88
N LEU A 39 13.40 15.26 -39.92
CA LEU A 39 12.16 14.48 -39.78
C LEU A 39 12.38 13.15 -39.04
N PHE A 40 13.58 12.57 -39.10
CA PHE A 40 13.92 11.34 -38.36
C PHE A 40 14.19 11.59 -36.86
N ILE A 41 14.67 12.78 -36.49
CA ILE A 41 14.96 13.13 -35.09
C ILE A 41 13.68 13.45 -34.29
N VAL A 42 12.58 13.82 -34.95
CA VAL A 42 11.31 14.18 -34.29
C VAL A 42 10.46 12.95 -33.91
N SER A 43 10.76 11.74 -34.40
CA SER A 43 9.83 10.61 -34.32
C SER A 43 9.98 9.66 -33.11
N VAL A 44 10.82 9.93 -32.11
CA VAL A 44 10.92 9.06 -30.91
C VAL A 44 10.97 9.83 -29.59
N ALA A 45 10.19 10.92 -29.48
CA ALA A 45 9.78 11.39 -28.16
C ALA A 45 8.56 10.57 -27.71
N VAL A 46 8.76 9.30 -27.37
CA VAL A 46 7.74 8.57 -26.58
C VAL A 46 7.77 9.23 -25.20
N PRO A 47 6.71 9.92 -24.75
CA PRO A 47 6.68 10.43 -23.40
C PRO A 47 6.81 9.23 -22.46
N SER A 48 7.94 9.13 -21.76
CA SER A 48 8.07 8.21 -20.64
C SER A 48 7.07 8.68 -19.60
N VAL A 49 5.95 7.98 -19.47
CA VAL A 49 5.09 8.14 -18.31
C VAL A 49 5.91 7.64 -17.13
N ALA A 50 6.53 8.56 -16.40
CA ALA A 50 7.17 8.23 -15.14
C ALA A 50 6.08 7.61 -14.26
N VAL A 51 6.24 6.33 -13.91
CA VAL A 51 5.37 5.66 -12.94
C VAL A 51 5.53 6.44 -11.63
N GLN A 52 4.51 7.22 -11.28
CA GLN A 52 4.53 8.00 -10.05
C GLN A 52 4.41 7.04 -8.87
N VAL A 53 5.50 6.83 -8.15
CA VAL A 53 5.51 6.03 -6.92
C VAL A 53 4.90 6.88 -5.81
N LYS A 54 3.68 6.51 -5.37
CA LYS A 54 3.01 7.20 -4.26
C LYS A 54 3.58 6.72 -2.94
N GLN A 55 4.15 7.63 -2.16
CA GLN A 55 4.59 7.31 -0.80
C GLN A 55 3.38 7.28 0.14
N LEU A 56 3.20 6.19 0.87
CA LEU A 56 2.09 5.99 1.81
C LEU A 56 2.59 5.77 3.24
N GLY A 57 1.85 6.31 4.20
CA GLY A 57 1.86 5.91 5.60
C GLY A 57 0.67 5.00 5.92
N TRP A 58 0.69 4.39 7.11
CA TRP A 58 -0.38 3.49 7.55
C TRP A 58 -1.76 4.17 7.66
N HIS A 59 -1.80 5.48 7.98
CA HIS A 59 -3.05 6.24 7.99
C HIS A 59 -3.70 6.36 6.61
N ASP A 60 -2.94 6.24 5.51
CA ASP A 60 -3.46 6.35 4.14
C ASP A 60 -4.21 5.10 3.69
N LEU A 61 -4.08 3.99 4.43
CA LEU A 61 -4.77 2.73 4.18
C LEU A 61 -6.14 2.68 4.89
N VAL A 62 -6.47 3.67 5.72
CA VAL A 62 -7.72 3.67 6.50
C VAL A 62 -8.77 4.51 5.79
N LYS A 63 -9.85 3.86 5.32
CA LYS A 63 -11.05 4.58 4.90
C LYS A 63 -11.76 5.12 6.14
N LYS A 64 -12.00 6.44 6.17
CA LYS A 64 -12.74 7.07 7.25
C LYS A 64 -14.19 6.56 7.28
N VAL A 65 -14.53 5.84 8.33
CA VAL A 65 -15.90 5.41 8.65
C VAL A 65 -16.22 5.97 10.03
N GLU A 66 -16.89 7.12 10.05
CA GLU A 66 -17.24 7.83 11.27
C GLU A 66 -18.58 7.31 11.80
N PHE A 67 -18.62 7.01 13.10
CA PHE A 67 -19.83 6.69 13.85
C PHE A 67 -19.57 6.96 15.32
N GLU A 68 -20.64 7.26 16.06
CA GLU A 68 -20.58 7.45 17.51
C GLU A 68 -20.48 6.10 18.21
N ASP A 69 -19.42 5.93 18.98
CA ASP A 69 -19.17 4.75 19.77
C ASP A 69 -19.33 5.09 21.26
N PRO A 70 -20.49 4.78 21.88
CA PRO A 70 -20.74 5.18 23.26
C PRO A 70 -19.83 4.48 24.27
N PHE A 71 -19.12 3.42 23.86
CA PHE A 71 -18.16 2.73 24.72
C PHE A 71 -16.81 3.45 24.80
N ASP A 72 -16.48 4.31 23.83
CA ASP A 72 -15.21 5.07 23.84
C ASP A 72 -15.19 6.14 24.96
N ALA A 73 -16.35 6.48 25.52
CA ALA A 73 -16.48 7.40 26.65
C ALA A 73 -16.25 6.73 28.02
N LEU A 74 -16.22 5.39 28.07
CA LEU A 74 -16.06 4.65 29.32
C LEU A 74 -14.59 4.51 29.72
N THR A 75 -14.33 4.53 31.03
CA THR A 75 -13.02 4.16 31.57
C THR A 75 -12.75 2.67 31.45
N GLU A 76 -11.49 2.25 31.59
CA GLU A 76 -11.13 0.81 31.60
C GLU A 76 -11.88 0.03 32.70
N ASP A 77 -11.99 0.61 33.89
CA ASP A 77 -12.73 0.01 35.02
C ASP A 77 -14.23 -0.11 34.71
N GLN A 78 -14.82 0.90 34.08
CA GLN A 78 -16.23 0.86 33.67
C GLN A 78 -16.47 -0.18 32.57
N LEU A 79 -15.56 -0.29 31.59
CA LEU A 79 -15.62 -1.32 30.56
C LEU A 79 -15.48 -2.73 31.16
N TYR A 80 -14.61 -2.89 32.15
CA TYR A 80 -14.44 -4.15 32.88
C TYR A 80 -15.73 -4.53 33.62
N ASP A 81 -16.29 -3.61 34.40
CA ASP A 81 -17.53 -3.82 35.15
C ASP A 81 -18.72 -4.11 34.22
N LEU A 82 -18.84 -3.36 33.13
CA LEU A 82 -19.87 -3.59 32.11
C LEU A 82 -19.71 -4.96 31.46
N GLY A 83 -18.46 -5.38 31.22
CA GLY A 83 -18.13 -6.71 30.70
C GLY A 83 -18.54 -7.84 31.65
N LEU A 84 -18.34 -7.66 32.96
CA LEU A 84 -18.80 -8.61 33.98
C LEU A 84 -20.32 -8.72 33.99
N VAL A 85 -21.02 -7.58 34.03
CA VAL A 85 -22.50 -7.54 34.01
C VAL A 85 -23.03 -8.22 32.75
N ALA A 86 -22.47 -7.90 31.58
CA ALA A 86 -22.87 -8.50 30.30
C ALA A 86 -22.70 -10.03 30.29
N ARG A 87 -21.55 -10.52 30.80
CA ARG A 87 -21.24 -11.95 30.84
C ARG A 87 -22.23 -12.71 31.72
N VAL A 88 -22.57 -12.16 32.89
CA VAL A 88 -23.46 -12.84 33.83
C VAL A 88 -24.91 -12.81 33.33
N ARG A 89 -25.39 -11.69 32.79
CA ARG A 89 -26.70 -11.63 32.13
C ARG A 89 -26.81 -12.68 31.01
N GLN A 90 -25.79 -12.80 30.18
CA GLN A 90 -25.74 -13.82 29.12
C GLN A 90 -25.82 -15.26 29.66
N LEU A 91 -25.16 -15.55 30.79
CA LEU A 91 -25.24 -16.86 31.43
C LEU A 91 -26.64 -17.14 31.97
N GLN A 92 -27.25 -16.16 32.63
CA GLN A 92 -28.61 -16.27 33.17
C GLN A 92 -29.65 -16.45 32.06
N ASP A 93 -29.56 -15.68 30.98
CA ASP A 93 -30.43 -15.80 29.80
C ASP A 93 -30.30 -17.16 29.12
N ALA A 94 -29.10 -17.77 29.17
CA ALA A 94 -28.84 -19.12 28.70
C ALA A 94 -29.24 -20.22 29.71
N GLY A 95 -29.92 -19.87 30.81
CA GLY A 95 -30.36 -20.80 31.85
C GLY A 95 -29.23 -21.43 32.66
N ARG A 96 -28.02 -20.85 32.64
CA ARG A 96 -26.87 -21.34 33.41
C ARG A 96 -26.94 -20.84 34.85
N GLN A 97 -26.62 -21.73 35.80
CA GLN A 97 -26.46 -21.33 37.19
C GLN A 97 -25.21 -20.47 37.37
N VAL A 98 -25.33 -19.43 38.19
CA VAL A 98 -24.25 -18.50 38.54
C VAL A 98 -24.04 -18.61 40.05
N GLY A 99 -22.79 -18.74 40.48
CA GLY A 99 -22.46 -18.88 41.90
C GLY A 99 -22.72 -17.59 42.68
N GLU A 100 -23.04 -17.73 43.96
CA GLU A 100 -23.34 -16.61 44.88
C GLU A 100 -22.26 -15.52 44.86
N LYS A 101 -20.97 -15.91 44.97
CA LYS A 101 -19.84 -14.98 44.89
C LYS A 101 -19.85 -14.13 43.60
N THR A 102 -20.20 -14.74 42.47
CA THR A 102 -20.28 -14.02 41.20
C THR A 102 -21.46 -13.06 41.19
N LEU A 103 -22.59 -13.40 41.82
CA LEU A 103 -23.72 -12.50 41.97
C LEU A 103 -23.36 -11.27 42.83
N ASP A 104 -22.60 -11.46 43.90
CA ASP A 104 -22.09 -10.35 44.72
C ASP A 104 -21.14 -9.45 43.92
N GLU A 105 -20.25 -10.05 43.13
CA GLU A 105 -19.35 -9.32 42.22
C GLU A 105 -20.13 -8.47 41.21
N ILE A 106 -21.20 -9.02 40.60
CA ILE A 106 -22.01 -8.24 39.64
C ILE A 106 -22.78 -7.12 40.32
N GLN A 107 -23.26 -7.35 41.55
CA GLN A 107 -23.99 -6.33 42.29
C GLN A 107 -23.05 -5.15 42.59
N GLY A 108 -21.82 -5.45 43.03
CA GLY A 108 -20.79 -4.44 43.20
C GLY A 108 -20.47 -3.67 41.91
N ALA A 109 -20.31 -4.37 40.78
CA ALA A 109 -20.08 -3.75 39.47
C ALA A 109 -21.25 -2.85 39.03
N THR A 110 -22.49 -3.33 39.18
CA THR A 110 -23.71 -2.59 38.83
C THR A 110 -23.81 -1.31 39.64
N LEU A 111 -23.57 -1.37 40.97
CA LEU A 111 -23.61 -0.20 41.84
C LEU A 111 -22.54 0.84 41.47
N ARG A 112 -21.33 0.41 41.07
CA ARG A 112 -20.27 1.33 40.61
C ARG A 112 -20.67 2.02 39.31
N LEU A 113 -21.17 1.28 38.34
CA LEU A 113 -21.63 1.82 37.05
C LEU A 113 -22.81 2.80 37.24
N ASP A 114 -23.79 2.44 38.06
CA ASP A 114 -24.95 3.29 38.36
C ASP A 114 -24.54 4.60 39.06
N LYS A 115 -23.60 4.51 40.01
CA LYS A 115 -23.06 5.68 40.71
C LYS A 115 -22.38 6.65 39.75
N ASP A 116 -21.74 6.14 38.72
CA ASP A 116 -21.05 6.92 37.69
C ASP A 116 -22.00 7.38 36.56
N GLY A 117 -23.28 7.03 36.62
CA GLY A 117 -24.28 7.40 35.61
C GLY A 117 -24.15 6.64 34.30
N VAL A 118 -23.52 5.45 34.30
CA VAL A 118 -23.38 4.60 33.12
C VAL A 118 -24.69 3.86 32.86
N ASP A 119 -25.33 4.13 31.72
CA ASP A 119 -26.54 3.41 31.31
C ASP A 119 -26.18 2.02 30.76
N ILE A 120 -26.16 1.04 31.68
CA ILE A 120 -25.86 -0.37 31.37
C ILE A 120 -26.81 -0.92 30.30
N ASN A 121 -28.11 -0.62 30.40
CA ASN A 121 -29.10 -1.24 29.52
C ASN A 121 -28.99 -0.70 28.11
N GLU A 122 -28.84 0.61 27.95
CA GLU A 122 -28.64 1.26 26.66
C GLU A 122 -27.36 0.78 25.98
N LEU A 123 -26.24 0.74 26.70
CA LEU A 123 -24.97 0.26 26.16
C LEU A 123 -25.05 -1.20 25.71
N LEU A 124 -25.64 -2.08 26.53
CA LEU A 124 -25.77 -3.49 26.16
C LEU A 124 -26.75 -3.71 25.00
N ALA A 125 -27.81 -2.89 24.88
CA ALA A 125 -28.73 -2.93 23.74
C ALA A 125 -28.02 -2.55 22.42
N ARG A 126 -27.11 -1.57 22.46
CA ARG A 126 -26.36 -1.10 21.28
C ARG A 126 -25.11 -1.93 20.97
N ARG A 127 -24.68 -2.82 21.85
CA ARG A 127 -23.43 -3.61 21.72
C ARG A 127 -23.27 -4.27 20.34
N THR A 128 -24.29 -4.96 19.85
CA THR A 128 -24.21 -5.68 18.57
C THR A 128 -24.11 -4.73 17.37
N GLU A 129 -24.83 -3.61 17.41
CA GLU A 129 -24.73 -2.58 16.38
C GLU A 129 -23.32 -1.98 16.33
N ILE A 130 -22.79 -1.56 17.48
CA ILE A 130 -21.45 -0.98 17.59
C ILE A 130 -20.38 -1.99 17.16
N MET A 131 -20.49 -3.25 17.56
CA MET A 131 -19.59 -4.31 17.08
C MET A 131 -19.58 -4.42 15.56
N LYS A 132 -20.75 -4.34 14.91
CA LYS A 132 -20.85 -4.37 13.45
C LYS A 132 -20.21 -3.14 12.81
N LEU A 133 -20.43 -1.96 13.37
CA LEU A 133 -19.83 -0.70 12.88
C LEU A 133 -18.30 -0.71 13.04
N ARG A 134 -17.78 -1.19 14.19
CA ARG A 134 -16.35 -1.42 14.42
C ARG A 134 -15.77 -2.39 13.39
N GLN A 135 -16.45 -3.50 13.13
CA GLN A 135 -16.02 -4.47 12.12
C GLN A 135 -16.02 -3.85 10.72
N GLN A 136 -17.05 -3.07 10.36
CA GLN A 136 -17.09 -2.36 9.08
C GLN A 136 -15.92 -1.39 8.93
N ARG A 137 -15.64 -0.57 9.96
CA ARG A 137 -14.48 0.33 9.99
C ARG A 137 -13.16 -0.43 9.86
N ALA A 138 -13.00 -1.56 10.53
CA ALA A 138 -11.79 -2.39 10.50
C ALA A 138 -11.53 -3.03 9.12
N ASN A 139 -12.58 -3.34 8.35
CA ASN A 139 -12.48 -3.91 7.01
C ASN A 139 -12.53 -2.86 5.89
N ALA A 140 -12.76 -1.59 6.22
CA ALA A 140 -12.92 -0.54 5.23
C ALA A 140 -11.56 -0.17 4.61
N VAL A 141 -11.38 -0.58 3.35
CA VAL A 141 -10.20 -0.30 2.53
C VAL A 141 -10.39 0.94 1.65
N VAL A 142 -9.29 1.53 1.20
CA VAL A 142 -9.27 2.66 0.26
C VAL A 142 -9.15 2.10 -1.16
N GLU A 143 -10.29 1.93 -1.81
CA GLU A 143 -10.40 1.30 -3.15
C GLU A 143 -9.52 1.98 -4.21
N ASP A 144 -9.34 3.29 -4.13
CA ASP A 144 -8.54 4.07 -5.08
C ASP A 144 -7.05 3.67 -5.08
N LEU A 145 -6.55 3.00 -4.02
CA LEU A 145 -5.19 2.47 -3.98
C LEU A 145 -5.01 1.26 -4.91
N ASN A 146 -6.08 0.62 -5.36
CA ASN A 146 -5.99 -0.56 -6.21
C ASN A 146 -5.31 -0.22 -7.55
N GLY A 147 -4.21 -0.92 -7.85
CA GLY A 147 -3.44 -0.69 -9.06
C GLY A 147 -2.42 0.45 -8.98
N GLN A 148 -2.36 1.20 -7.88
CA GLN A 148 -1.33 2.23 -7.71
C GLN A 148 0.03 1.60 -7.40
N THR A 149 1.08 2.15 -7.98
CA THR A 149 2.46 1.86 -7.56
C THR A 149 2.75 2.69 -6.31
N VAL A 150 3.02 2.03 -5.20
CA VAL A 150 3.19 2.68 -3.90
C VAL A 150 4.51 2.28 -3.26
N ARG A 151 5.00 3.14 -2.36
CA ARG A 151 6.11 2.85 -1.46
C ARG A 151 5.69 3.10 -0.03
N MET A 152 5.86 2.13 0.86
CA MET A 152 5.46 2.27 2.27
C MET A 152 6.41 1.56 3.23
N PRO A 153 6.59 2.11 4.45
CA PRO A 153 7.39 1.47 5.49
C PRO A 153 6.55 0.50 6.32
N GLY A 154 7.21 -0.46 6.96
CA GLY A 154 6.60 -1.31 7.98
C GLY A 154 7.56 -2.38 8.48
N TYR A 155 7.02 -3.34 9.21
CA TYR A 155 7.76 -4.48 9.71
C TYR A 155 7.35 -5.73 8.95
N ALA A 156 8.31 -6.44 8.38
CA ALA A 156 8.07 -7.70 7.69
C ALA A 156 7.98 -8.83 8.72
N LEU A 157 6.80 -9.42 8.84
CA LEU A 157 6.49 -10.61 9.65
C LEU A 157 6.36 -11.85 8.74
N PRO A 158 7.36 -12.74 8.69
CA PRO A 158 7.35 -13.89 7.78
C PRO A 158 6.16 -14.82 8.03
N LEU A 159 5.54 -15.34 6.96
CA LEU A 159 4.50 -16.37 7.08
C LEU A 159 5.07 -17.75 7.39
N GLU A 160 6.27 -18.02 6.88
CA GLU A 160 7.07 -19.21 7.18
C GLU A 160 8.42 -18.77 7.72
N PHE A 161 8.91 -19.48 8.73
CA PHE A 161 10.21 -19.25 9.34
C PHE A 161 11.15 -20.43 9.05
N ASP A 162 11.25 -20.84 7.78
CA ASP A 162 12.23 -21.84 7.35
C ASP A 162 13.53 -21.16 6.89
N GLY A 163 14.35 -20.83 7.88
CA GLY A 163 15.64 -20.17 7.69
C GLY A 163 15.57 -18.64 7.67
N MET A 164 16.74 -18.01 7.51
CA MET A 164 16.84 -16.54 7.52
C MET A 164 16.36 -15.89 6.22
N LYS A 165 15.90 -16.63 5.21
CA LYS A 165 15.47 -16.08 3.91
C LYS A 165 13.95 -15.95 3.87
N VAL A 166 13.46 -14.73 3.63
CA VAL A 166 12.03 -14.40 3.61
C VAL A 166 11.62 -14.07 2.18
N LYS A 167 10.53 -14.69 1.71
CA LYS A 167 9.89 -14.41 0.41
C LYS A 167 8.45 -13.94 0.56
N GLU A 168 7.69 -14.56 1.47
CA GLU A 168 6.30 -14.18 1.77
C GLU A 168 6.18 -13.73 3.23
N PHE A 169 5.52 -12.60 3.43
CA PHE A 169 5.36 -12.01 4.76
C PHE A 169 4.13 -11.11 4.84
N LEU A 170 3.71 -10.81 6.07
CA LEU A 170 2.78 -9.74 6.37
C LEU A 170 3.58 -8.48 6.69
N LEU A 171 3.37 -7.40 5.95
CA LEU A 171 3.82 -6.08 6.39
C LEU A 171 2.83 -5.57 7.43
N VAL A 172 3.35 -5.19 8.60
CA VAL A 172 2.56 -4.70 9.72
C VAL A 172 3.09 -3.36 10.27
N PRO A 173 2.24 -2.54 10.91
CA PRO A 173 2.59 -1.20 11.39
C PRO A 173 3.52 -1.14 12.61
N TRP A 174 3.61 -2.19 13.44
CA TRP A 174 4.43 -2.20 14.65
C TRP A 174 5.03 -3.59 14.96
N VAL A 175 6.08 -3.60 15.78
CA VAL A 175 6.72 -4.82 16.29
C VAL A 175 5.79 -5.52 17.29
N GLY A 176 5.66 -6.85 17.17
CA GLY A 176 4.83 -7.65 18.07
C GLY A 176 3.37 -7.77 17.63
N ALA A 177 2.98 -7.13 16.51
CA ALA A 177 1.70 -7.35 15.88
C ALA A 177 1.48 -8.85 15.62
N CYS A 178 0.25 -9.32 15.87
CA CYS A 178 -0.18 -10.71 15.70
C CYS A 178 0.43 -11.75 16.66
N ILE A 179 1.22 -11.37 17.68
CA ILE A 179 1.83 -12.33 18.63
C ILE A 179 1.07 -12.38 19.98
N HIS A 180 0.85 -11.25 20.65
CA HIS A 180 0.24 -11.21 22.00
C HIS A 180 -0.84 -10.14 22.18
N THR A 181 -1.10 -9.37 21.13
CA THR A 181 -2.20 -8.42 21.05
C THR A 181 -3.13 -8.87 19.94
N PRO A 182 -4.41 -8.42 19.95
CA PRO A 182 -5.26 -8.62 18.80
C PRO A 182 -4.54 -8.19 17.51
N PRO A 183 -4.67 -8.94 16.41
CA PRO A 183 -4.03 -8.56 15.15
C PRO A 183 -4.49 -7.16 14.73
N PRO A 184 -3.66 -6.40 13.99
CA PRO A 184 -4.11 -5.15 13.38
C PRO A 184 -5.40 -5.40 12.57
N PRO A 185 -6.26 -4.39 12.43
CA PRO A 185 -7.40 -4.46 11.52
C PRO A 185 -6.97 -4.90 10.11
N PRO A 186 -7.82 -5.61 9.34
CA PRO A 186 -7.46 -6.05 7.98
C PRO A 186 -7.02 -4.91 7.06
N ASN A 187 -7.59 -3.72 7.20
CA ASN A 187 -7.17 -2.52 6.48
C ASN A 187 -5.84 -1.90 6.98
N GLN A 188 -5.11 -2.59 7.86
CA GLN A 188 -3.79 -2.22 8.38
C GLN A 188 -2.79 -3.39 8.26
N ILE A 189 -3.05 -4.35 7.37
CA ILE A 189 -2.14 -5.44 7.05
C ILE A 189 -1.99 -5.51 5.54
N VAL A 190 -0.74 -5.68 5.07
CA VAL A 190 -0.43 -5.91 3.65
C VAL A 190 0.24 -7.28 3.52
N TYR A 191 -0.34 -8.19 2.74
CA TYR A 191 0.37 -9.41 2.32
C TYR A 191 1.37 -9.07 1.22
N VAL A 192 2.61 -9.51 1.39
CA VAL A 192 3.69 -9.21 0.45
C VAL A 192 4.37 -10.48 -0.02
N GLU A 193 4.48 -10.61 -1.35
CA GLU A 193 5.39 -11.55 -2.01
C GLU A 193 6.57 -10.77 -2.62
N ALA A 194 7.76 -10.96 -2.07
CA ALA A 194 8.97 -10.28 -2.53
C ALA A 194 9.45 -10.82 -3.89
N MET A 195 9.97 -9.92 -4.73
CA MET A 195 10.59 -10.30 -6.01
C MET A 195 11.79 -11.22 -5.81
N GLU A 196 12.64 -10.89 -4.83
CA GLU A 196 13.80 -11.67 -4.43
C GLU A 196 13.71 -11.94 -2.93
N SER A 197 14.10 -13.14 -2.49
CA SER A 197 14.17 -13.45 -1.06
C SER A 197 15.22 -12.57 -0.39
N PHE A 198 14.89 -11.97 0.75
CA PHE A 198 15.84 -11.18 1.53
C PHE A 198 16.18 -11.89 2.84
N ARG A 199 17.38 -11.63 3.37
CA ARG A 199 17.75 -12.16 4.69
C ARG A 199 17.04 -11.35 5.77
N SER A 200 16.27 -11.98 6.65
CA SER A 200 15.74 -11.33 7.86
C SER A 200 16.61 -11.68 9.06
N ASN A 201 16.94 -10.70 9.89
CA ASN A 201 17.71 -10.91 11.13
C ASN A 201 16.82 -10.95 12.37
N SER A 202 15.52 -10.69 12.21
CA SER A 202 14.53 -10.71 13.28
C SER A 202 13.17 -11.20 12.75
N ARG A 203 12.20 -11.38 13.64
CA ARG A 203 10.82 -11.69 13.23
C ARG A 203 10.06 -10.48 12.68
N PHE A 204 10.55 -9.28 12.92
CA PHE A 204 9.95 -8.02 12.50
C PHE A 204 11.02 -7.15 11.87
N GLU A 205 11.44 -7.50 10.66
CA GLU A 205 12.48 -6.73 9.97
C GLU A 205 11.87 -5.40 9.49
N PRO A 206 12.41 -4.24 9.88
CA PRO A 206 11.93 -2.97 9.36
C PRO A 206 12.34 -2.83 7.89
N VAL A 207 11.37 -2.61 7.02
CA VAL A 207 11.56 -2.54 5.57
C VAL A 207 10.75 -1.41 4.97
N TRP A 208 11.24 -0.91 3.83
CA TRP A 208 10.44 -0.23 2.83
C TRP A 208 10.06 -1.22 1.75
N ILE A 209 8.79 -1.22 1.38
CA ILE A 209 8.29 -1.99 0.23
C ILE A 209 7.90 -1.04 -0.88
N GLU A 210 8.16 -1.44 -2.13
CA GLU A 210 7.72 -0.72 -3.33
C GLU A 210 7.12 -1.72 -4.32
N GLY A 211 5.88 -1.47 -4.75
CA GLY A 211 5.16 -2.38 -5.64
C GLY A 211 3.76 -1.88 -5.99
N VAL A 212 3.04 -2.67 -6.79
CA VAL A 212 1.65 -2.37 -7.18
C VAL A 212 0.70 -2.88 -6.10
N MET A 213 -0.06 -1.97 -5.49
CA MET A 213 -1.06 -2.28 -4.48
C MET A 213 -2.27 -3.00 -5.11
N ARG A 214 -2.76 -4.03 -4.43
CA ARG A 214 -4.03 -4.70 -4.71
C ARG A 214 -4.92 -4.57 -3.50
N VAL A 215 -6.14 -4.11 -3.72
CA VAL A 215 -7.17 -3.99 -2.69
C VAL A 215 -8.08 -5.19 -2.77
N GLY A 216 -8.36 -5.82 -1.64
CA GLY A 216 -9.27 -6.96 -1.59
C GLY A 216 -9.10 -7.76 -0.30
N ASN A 217 -10.16 -8.45 0.10
CA ASN A 217 -10.15 -9.26 1.31
C ASN A 217 -9.56 -10.64 1.02
N THR A 218 -8.44 -10.95 1.67
CA THR A 218 -7.80 -12.27 1.63
C THR A 218 -7.49 -12.75 3.04
N SER A 219 -7.23 -14.05 3.19
CA SER A 219 -6.71 -14.62 4.44
C SER A 219 -5.36 -15.30 4.20
N LYS A 220 -4.50 -15.29 5.21
CA LYS A 220 -3.29 -16.11 5.27
C LYS A 220 -3.16 -16.73 6.65
N VAL A 221 -2.76 -18.00 6.67
CA VAL A 221 -2.39 -18.67 7.93
C VAL A 221 -1.02 -18.12 8.35
N LEU A 222 -0.98 -17.53 9.54
CA LEU A 222 0.26 -17.16 10.20
C LEU A 222 0.56 -18.22 11.27
N SER A 223 1.71 -18.88 11.17
CA SER A 223 2.17 -19.87 12.14
C SER A 223 3.25 -19.27 13.04
N LEU A 224 2.95 -19.18 14.32
CA LEU A 224 3.83 -18.69 15.38
C LEU A 224 4.14 -19.81 16.37
N VAL A 225 4.89 -19.48 17.43
CA VAL A 225 5.30 -20.46 18.45
C VAL A 225 4.16 -20.87 19.38
N ASP A 226 3.14 -20.02 19.51
CA ASP A 226 1.96 -20.20 20.35
C ASP A 226 0.74 -20.75 19.58
N GLY A 227 0.87 -20.95 18.27
CA GLY A 227 -0.15 -21.57 17.43
C GLY A 227 -0.21 -20.99 16.03
N SER A 228 -1.27 -21.35 15.31
CA SER A 228 -1.57 -20.82 13.98
C SER A 228 -2.87 -20.03 14.03
N SER A 229 -2.93 -18.92 13.30
CA SER A 229 -4.12 -18.06 13.20
C SER A 229 -4.40 -17.66 11.76
N ASP A 230 -5.68 -17.60 11.40
CA ASP A 230 -6.14 -17.02 10.14
C ASP A 230 -6.13 -15.49 10.22
N ILE A 231 -5.23 -14.86 9.47
CA ILE A 231 -5.11 -13.40 9.43
C ILE A 231 -5.87 -12.86 8.22
N GLN A 232 -6.92 -12.08 8.50
CA GLN A 232 -7.68 -11.32 7.49
C GLN A 232 -6.89 -10.08 7.05
N ILE A 233 -6.86 -9.83 5.75
CA ILE A 233 -5.95 -8.87 5.12
C ILE A 233 -6.71 -8.11 4.02
N GLY A 234 -6.66 -6.78 4.04
CA GLY A 234 -7.32 -5.91 3.07
C GLY A 234 -6.46 -5.49 1.87
N TYR A 235 -5.15 -5.70 1.95
CA TYR A 235 -4.18 -5.24 0.95
C TYR A 235 -3.15 -6.31 0.61
N SER A 236 -2.71 -6.34 -0.65
CA SER A 236 -1.61 -7.20 -1.06
C SER A 236 -0.72 -6.59 -2.13
N MET A 237 0.51 -7.06 -2.20
CA MET A 237 1.46 -6.72 -3.25
C MET A 237 2.27 -7.95 -3.64
N LYS A 238 2.53 -8.10 -4.95
CA LYS A 238 3.36 -9.20 -5.49
C LYS A 238 4.55 -8.65 -6.26
N SER A 239 5.61 -9.45 -6.35
CA SER A 239 6.87 -9.10 -7.01
C SER A 239 7.43 -7.76 -6.49
N VAL A 240 7.44 -7.62 -5.17
CA VAL A 240 7.76 -6.37 -4.48
C VAL A 240 9.25 -6.16 -4.33
N LYS A 241 9.70 -4.93 -4.57
CA LYS A 241 11.06 -4.49 -4.26
C LYS A 241 11.16 -4.19 -2.77
N ILE A 242 12.12 -4.81 -2.09
CA ILE A 242 12.34 -4.66 -0.65
C ILE A 242 13.64 -3.87 -0.42
N GLU A 243 13.54 -2.81 0.37
CA GLU A 243 14.69 -2.07 0.87
C GLU A 243 14.70 -2.16 2.41
N LYS A 244 15.75 -2.75 2.97
CA LYS A 244 15.90 -2.81 4.43
C LYS A 244 16.05 -1.41 5.00
N TYR A 245 15.35 -1.13 6.09
CA TYR A 245 15.57 0.11 6.81
C TYR A 245 17.00 0.16 7.36
N ARG A 246 17.74 1.19 7.01
CA ARG A 246 19.02 1.53 7.66
C ARG A 246 18.78 2.76 8.51
N LYS A 247 19.11 2.66 9.80
CA LYS A 247 19.24 3.85 10.64
C LYS A 247 20.34 4.71 10.00
N ALA A 248 20.06 5.98 9.74
CA ALA A 248 21.12 6.90 9.31
C ALA A 248 22.27 6.85 10.33
N PRO A 249 23.53 6.86 9.88
CA PRO A 249 24.69 6.75 10.75
C PRO A 249 24.75 7.85 11.80
#